data_AF-A0A1G2ME59-F1
#
_entry.id   AF-A0A1G2ME59-F1
#
_cell.length_a   1.000
_cell.length_b   1.000
_cell.length_c   1.000
_cell.angle_alpha   90.00
_cell.angle_beta   90.00
_cell.angle_gamma   90.00
#
_symmetry.space_group_name_H-M   'P 1'
#
loop_
_entity.id
_entity.type
_entity.pdbx_description
1 polymer ?
#
loop_
_entity_poly.entity_id
_entity_poly.type
_entity_poly.pdbx_seq_one_letter_code
_entity_poly.pdbx_strand_id
1 'polypeptide(L)'
;MKRNKGFTLVELLVVIAIIGILSSVVFASLQGARDRARIAAAQQSLGTLNPSLLSCLNDSLTITAPTENNNGGGGLNCVGGASYVQLPTGWIYCDETGGTQSATDCGDEVSDVSLSGAGTSYSIVAESNADKTIITCTQIGCVKTSEATPD
;
A
#
# COMPACT_ATOMS: atom_id res chain seq x y z
N MET A 1 17.01 59.28 -20.85
CA MET A 1 15.71 58.88 -20.25
C MET A 1 15.48 57.39 -20.51
N LYS A 2 15.45 56.55 -19.47
CA LYS A 2 15.10 55.13 -19.60
C LYS A 2 13.58 55.01 -19.70
N ARG A 3 13.07 54.51 -20.82
CA ARG A 3 11.65 54.16 -20.98
C ARG A 3 11.37 52.88 -20.19
N ASN A 4 10.64 52.98 -19.08
CA ASN A 4 10.07 51.81 -18.42
C ASN A 4 8.95 51.27 -19.31
N LYS A 5 9.17 50.08 -19.89
CA LYS A 5 8.12 49.34 -20.59
C LYS A 5 7.22 48.69 -19.53
N GLY A 6 5.98 49.17 -19.41
CA GLY A 6 4.95 48.51 -18.60
C GLY A 6 4.41 47.28 -19.33
N PHE A 7 4.14 46.22 -18.59
CA PHE A 7 3.43 45.03 -19.09
C PHE A 7 1.99 45.41 -19.44
N THR A 8 1.48 44.94 -20.57
CA THR A 8 0.07 45.17 -20.93
C THR A 8 -0.82 44.18 -20.15
N LEU A 9 -2.05 44.61 -19.81
CA LEU A 9 -3.04 43.73 -19.18
C LEU A 9 -3.35 42.50 -20.04
N VAL A 10 -3.30 42.66 -21.36
CA VAL A 10 -3.56 41.58 -22.33
C VAL A 10 -2.44 40.53 -22.30
N GLU A 11 -1.18 40.96 -22.21
CA GLU A 11 -0.05 40.03 -22.06
C GLU A 11 -0.15 39.21 -20.77
N LEU A 12 -0.62 39.80 -19.67
CA LEU A 12 -0.80 39.05 -18.43
C LEU A 12 -2.00 38.10 -18.50
N LEU A 13 -3.08 38.52 -19.16
CA LEU A 13 -4.30 37.73 -19.32
C LEU A 13 -4.08 36.48 -20.19
N VAL A 14 -3.34 36.59 -21.29
CA VAL A 14 -3.05 35.42 -22.15
C VAL A 14 -2.16 34.40 -21.45
N VAL A 15 -1.23 34.85 -20.61
CA VAL A 15 -0.31 33.95 -19.87
C VAL A 15 -1.08 33.11 -18.86
N ILE A 16 -1.96 33.71 -18.06
CA ILE A 16 -2.77 32.93 -17.11
C ILE A 16 -3.74 31.98 -17.83
N ALA A 17 -4.23 32.35 -19.02
CA ALA A 17 -5.07 31.48 -19.83
C ALA A 17 -4.29 30.24 -20.31
N ILE A 18 -3.06 30.41 -20.79
CA ILE A 18 -2.21 29.28 -21.23
C ILE A 18 -1.81 28.40 -20.04
N ILE A 19 -1.40 29.00 -18.91
CA ILE A 19 -1.05 28.24 -17.69
C ILE A 19 -2.25 27.42 -17.20
N GLY A 20 -3.47 27.96 -17.27
CA GLY A 20 -4.69 27.24 -16.89
C GLY A 20 -4.95 26.00 -17.75
N ILE A 21 -4.74 26.12 -19.07
CA ILE A 21 -4.90 24.98 -19.99
C ILE A 21 -3.85 23.91 -19.69
N LEU A 22 -2.57 24.31 -19.60
CA LEU A 22 -1.48 23.37 -19.35
C LEU A 22 -1.58 22.68 -17.98
N SER A 23 -1.99 23.41 -16.94
CA SER A 23 -2.11 22.86 -15.58
C SER A 23 -3.21 21.80 -15.47
N SER A 24 -4.32 21.96 -16.21
CA SER A 24 -5.43 21.00 -16.20
C SER A 24 -5.01 19.61 -16.69
N VAL A 25 -4.23 19.54 -17.76
CA VAL A 25 -3.75 18.28 -18.35
C VAL A 25 -2.74 17.60 -17.43
N VAL A 26 -1.82 18.37 -16.86
CA VAL A 26 -0.82 17.86 -15.90
C VAL A 26 -1.49 17.34 -14.65
N PHE A 27 -2.49 18.05 -14.11
CA PHE A 27 -3.20 17.65 -12.90
C PHE A 27 -3.89 16.29 -13.05
N ALA A 28 -4.60 16.07 -14.16
CA ALA A 28 -5.24 14.78 -14.45
C ALA A 28 -4.22 13.62 -14.52
N SER A 29 -3.04 13.86 -15.13
CA SER A 29 -1.98 12.84 -15.22
C SER A 29 -1.29 12.54 -13.89
N LEU A 30 -1.15 13.56 -13.03
CA LEU A 30 -0.46 13.45 -11.74
C LEU A 30 -1.26 12.62 -10.72
N GLN A 31 -2.59 12.72 -10.74
CA GLN A 31 -3.44 11.97 -9.82
C GLN A 31 -3.21 10.46 -9.97
N GLY A 32 -3.32 9.92 -11.19
CA GLY A 32 -3.08 8.50 -11.44
C GLY A 32 -1.61 8.06 -11.22
N ALA A 33 -0.64 8.98 -11.32
CA ALA A 33 0.74 8.69 -10.96
C ALA A 33 0.92 8.53 -9.44
N ARG A 34 0.26 9.38 -8.64
CA ARG A 34 0.29 9.32 -7.18
C ARG A 34 -0.36 8.05 -6.64
N ASP A 35 -1.50 7.66 -7.20
CA ASP A 35 -2.21 6.45 -6.77
C ASP A 35 -1.35 5.20 -7.04
N ARG A 36 -0.72 5.13 -8.22
CA ARG A 36 0.24 4.06 -8.54
C ARG A 36 1.46 4.05 -7.63
N ALA A 37 2.01 5.22 -7.30
CA ALA A 37 3.14 5.33 -6.37
C ALA A 37 2.77 4.88 -4.95
N ARG A 38 1.56 5.21 -4.49
CA ARG A 38 1.03 4.78 -3.19
C ARG A 38 0.93 3.25 -3.10
N ILE A 39 0.40 2.61 -4.15
CA ILE A 39 0.30 1.14 -4.23
C ILE A 39 1.68 0.50 -4.30
N ALA A 40 2.57 1.02 -5.15
CA ALA A 40 3.93 0.50 -5.30
C ALA A 40 4.73 0.58 -3.98
N ALA A 41 4.57 1.66 -3.22
CA ALA A 41 5.22 1.80 -1.91
C ALA A 41 4.75 0.73 -0.92
N ALA A 42 3.45 0.45 -0.87
CA ALA A 42 2.92 -0.61 -0.01
C ALA A 42 3.36 -2.01 -0.46
N GLN A 43 3.32 -2.29 -1.77
CA GLN A 43 3.84 -3.54 -2.34
C GLN A 43 5.33 -3.74 -2.00
N GLN A 44 6.12 -2.67 -2.07
CA GLN A 44 7.53 -2.72 -1.73
C GLN A 44 7.73 -3.02 -0.25
N SER A 45 7.03 -2.34 0.65
CA SER A 45 7.09 -2.62 2.09
C SER A 45 6.73 -4.07 2.38
N LEU A 46 5.61 -4.58 1.85
CA LEU A 46 5.20 -5.97 2.06
C LEU A 46 6.21 -6.97 1.50
N GLY A 47 6.78 -6.69 0.33
CA GLY A 47 7.80 -7.54 -0.29
C GLY A 47 9.07 -7.71 0.55
N THR A 48 9.37 -6.76 1.46
CA THR A 48 10.50 -6.90 2.40
C THR A 48 10.29 -8.00 3.44
N LEU A 49 9.05 -8.46 3.65
CA LEU A 49 8.72 -9.53 4.60
C LEU A 49 8.99 -10.93 4.04
N ASN A 50 9.07 -11.09 2.73
CA ASN A 50 9.27 -12.39 2.09
C ASN A 50 10.46 -13.19 2.64
N PRO A 51 11.69 -12.63 2.76
CA PRO A 51 12.82 -13.40 3.28
C PRO A 51 12.65 -13.81 4.75
N SER A 52 12.06 -12.95 5.59
CA SER A 52 11.88 -13.27 7.01
C SER A 52 10.79 -14.32 7.22
N LEU A 53 9.68 -14.23 6.48
CA LEU A 53 8.60 -15.22 6.51
C LEU A 53 9.08 -16.57 5.96
N LEU A 54 9.83 -16.56 4.85
CA LEU A 54 10.41 -17.78 4.30
C LEU A 54 11.35 -18.49 5.29
N SER A 55 12.13 -17.73 6.09
CA SER A 55 12.92 -18.32 7.17
C SER A 55 12.03 -19.01 8.21
N CYS A 56 10.96 -18.36 8.66
CA CYS A 56 10.01 -18.96 9.60
C CYS A 56 9.42 -20.27 9.07
N LEU A 57 9.06 -20.31 7.78
CA LEU A 57 8.49 -21.50 7.14
C LEU A 57 9.52 -22.63 7.02
N ASN A 58 10.77 -22.32 6.65
CA ASN A 58 11.85 -23.31 6.60
C ASN A 58 12.10 -23.95 7.97
N ASP A 59 11.98 -23.16 9.04
CA ASP A 59 12.13 -23.62 10.42
C ASP A 59 10.84 -24.27 10.97
N SER A 60 9.80 -24.40 10.14
CA SER A 60 8.48 -24.94 10.53
C SER A 60 7.85 -24.20 11.71
N LEU A 61 8.12 -22.90 11.82
CA LEU A 61 7.56 -22.03 12.84
C LEU A 61 6.19 -21.50 12.41
N THR A 62 5.27 -21.40 13.35
CA THR A 62 3.99 -20.72 13.14
C THR A 62 4.26 -19.24 12.90
N ILE A 63 3.81 -18.74 11.76
CA ILE A 63 3.76 -17.30 11.50
C ILE A 63 2.59 -16.73 12.30
N THR A 64 2.82 -15.65 13.02
CA THR A 64 1.83 -14.97 13.85
C THR A 64 1.25 -13.78 13.10
N ALA A 65 -0.04 -13.49 13.28
CA ALA A 65 -0.67 -12.34 12.66
C ALA A 65 0.03 -11.02 13.07
N PRO A 66 0.06 -10.00 12.18
CA PRO A 66 0.63 -8.70 12.48
C PRO A 66 -0.08 -8.04 13.67
N THR A 67 0.70 -7.59 14.66
CA THR A 67 0.14 -6.92 15.85
C THR A 67 -0.04 -5.41 15.62
N GLU A 68 -0.96 -4.79 16.35
CA GLU A 68 -1.50 -3.43 16.11
C GLU A 68 -0.56 -2.22 16.32
N ASN A 69 0.75 -2.39 16.54
CA ASN A 69 1.64 -1.23 16.65
C ASN A 69 1.86 -0.57 15.28
N ASN A 70 2.00 0.76 15.22
CA ASN A 70 2.47 1.54 14.05
C ASN A 70 1.96 1.09 12.65
N ASN A 71 0.68 1.34 12.30
CA ASN A 71 0.10 0.88 11.02
C ASN A 71 0.22 -0.65 10.80
N GLY A 72 0.19 -1.42 11.90
CA GLY A 72 0.33 -2.88 11.96
C GLY A 72 1.77 -3.42 11.88
N GLY A 73 2.79 -2.57 12.04
CA GLY A 73 4.20 -2.93 12.11
C GLY A 73 4.78 -2.97 13.53
N GLY A 74 5.61 -3.99 13.78
CA GLY A 74 6.44 -4.11 14.98
C GLY A 74 6.24 -5.41 15.77
N GLY A 75 5.10 -6.09 15.60
CA GLY A 75 4.91 -7.46 16.09
C GLY A 75 5.89 -8.43 15.42
N LEU A 76 6.32 -9.46 16.14
CA LEU A 76 7.09 -10.54 15.54
C LEU A 76 6.25 -11.26 14.48
N ASN A 77 6.87 -11.68 13.39
CA ASN A 77 6.23 -12.46 12.34
C ASN A 77 6.21 -13.96 12.65
N CYS A 78 7.12 -14.44 13.49
CA CYS A 78 7.13 -15.77 14.07
C CYS A 78 7.98 -15.76 15.35
N VAL A 79 7.94 -16.83 16.13
CA VAL A 79 8.73 -16.94 17.37
C VAL A 79 10.22 -16.89 17.06
N GLY A 80 10.92 -15.85 17.53
CA GLY A 80 12.34 -15.63 17.21
C GLY A 80 12.61 -15.08 15.81
N GLY A 81 11.56 -14.75 15.06
CA GLY A 81 11.63 -14.15 13.73
C GLY A 81 11.84 -12.64 13.73
N ALA A 82 11.66 -12.03 12.56
CA ALA A 82 11.73 -10.58 12.38
C ALA A 82 10.39 -9.91 12.73
N SER A 83 10.40 -8.60 12.97
CA SER A 83 9.15 -7.87 13.11
C SER A 83 8.49 -7.57 11.76
N TYR A 84 7.16 -7.47 11.75
CA TYR A 84 6.42 -6.84 10.67
C TYR A 84 6.89 -5.40 10.46
N VAL A 85 6.99 -5.01 9.19
CA VAL A 85 7.37 -3.67 8.79
C VAL A 85 6.18 -2.72 8.95
N GLN A 86 6.45 -1.47 9.26
CA GLN A 86 5.42 -0.44 9.19
C GLN A 86 5.03 -0.18 7.73
N LEU A 87 3.74 -0.28 7.42
CA LEU A 87 3.21 0.06 6.11
C LEU A 87 3.13 1.59 5.91
N PRO A 88 3.15 2.07 4.65
CA PRO A 88 2.93 3.49 4.36
C PRO A 88 1.59 3.98 4.93
N THR A 89 1.52 5.27 5.27
CA THR A 89 0.30 5.86 5.82
C THR A 89 -0.91 5.61 4.93
N GLY A 90 -2.03 5.20 5.54
CA GLY A 90 -3.25 4.83 4.82
C GLY A 90 -3.32 3.37 4.40
N TRP A 91 -2.30 2.56 4.70
CA TRP A 91 -2.35 1.10 4.58
C TRP A 91 -2.35 0.46 5.97
N ILE A 92 -3.05 -0.67 6.07
CA ILE A 92 -3.13 -1.52 7.25
C ILE A 92 -3.13 -2.99 6.82
N TYR A 93 -2.70 -3.88 7.71
CA TYR A 93 -2.78 -5.32 7.46
C TYR A 93 -4.21 -5.83 7.67
N CYS A 94 -4.57 -6.88 6.93
CA CYS A 94 -5.81 -7.63 7.12
C CYS A 94 -5.59 -8.74 8.16
N ASP A 95 -6.45 -8.83 9.17
CA ASP A 95 -6.44 -9.88 10.20
C ASP A 95 -7.88 -10.21 10.63
N GLU A 96 -8.18 -11.51 10.72
CA GLU A 96 -9.46 -12.12 11.10
C GLU A 96 -9.89 -11.79 12.52
N THR A 97 -8.94 -11.41 13.37
CA THR A 97 -9.17 -11.22 14.81
C THR A 97 -9.89 -9.90 15.13
N GLY A 98 -10.04 -8.99 14.16
CA GLY A 98 -10.85 -7.78 14.31
C GLY A 98 -10.32 -6.76 15.32
N GLY A 99 -9.02 -6.46 15.25
CA GLY A 99 -8.31 -5.51 16.11
C GLY A 99 -8.44 -4.02 15.73
N THR A 100 -7.98 -3.12 16.61
CA THR A 100 -8.14 -1.63 16.51
C THR A 100 -7.45 -0.98 15.30
N GLN A 101 -6.60 -1.71 14.59
CA GLN A 101 -5.88 -1.26 13.36
C GLN A 101 -5.83 -2.38 12.31
N SER A 102 -6.79 -3.31 12.35
CA SER A 102 -6.98 -4.35 11.33
C SER A 102 -8.08 -3.94 10.35
N ALA A 103 -7.88 -4.21 9.07
CA ALA A 103 -8.96 -4.08 8.10
C ALA A 103 -9.91 -5.28 8.23
N THR A 104 -11.12 -5.04 8.74
CA THR A 104 -12.21 -6.03 8.77
C THR A 104 -12.88 -6.23 7.41
N ASP A 105 -12.60 -5.34 6.45
CA ASP A 105 -13.24 -5.28 5.13
C ASP A 105 -12.48 -6.07 4.04
N CYS A 106 -11.45 -6.84 4.40
CA CYS A 106 -10.64 -7.60 3.43
C CYS A 106 -11.36 -8.83 2.84
N GLY A 107 -12.61 -9.10 3.24
CA GLY A 107 -13.37 -10.27 2.79
C GLY A 107 -12.69 -11.59 3.17
N ASP A 108 -12.61 -12.53 2.23
CA ASP A 108 -11.90 -13.81 2.39
C ASP A 108 -10.37 -13.66 2.25
N GLU A 109 -9.85 -12.47 1.91
CA GLU A 109 -8.41 -12.19 1.75
C GLU A 109 -7.81 -11.74 3.09
N VAL A 110 -7.73 -12.68 4.04
CA VAL A 110 -7.17 -12.42 5.37
C VAL A 110 -5.69 -12.82 5.38
N SER A 111 -4.84 -12.15 6.17
CA SER A 111 -3.49 -12.63 6.46
C SER A 111 -3.54 -13.90 7.32
N ASP A 112 -3.98 -15.01 6.73
CA ASP A 112 -3.97 -16.32 7.37
C ASP A 112 -2.75 -17.14 6.96
N VAL A 113 -2.29 -17.95 7.90
CA VAL A 113 -1.14 -18.84 7.80
C VAL A 113 -1.68 -20.26 7.83
N SER A 114 -1.98 -20.80 6.64
CA SER A 114 -2.34 -22.20 6.51
C SER A 114 -1.10 -23.10 6.56
N LEU A 115 -0.76 -23.57 7.77
CA LEU A 115 0.11 -24.73 7.97
C LEU A 115 -0.65 -25.99 7.50
N SER A 116 -0.75 -26.21 6.20
CA SER A 116 -1.19 -27.52 5.70
C SER A 116 0.03 -28.47 5.71
N GLY A 117 -0.12 -29.62 6.36
CA GLY A 117 0.95 -30.60 6.63
C GLY A 117 1.62 -31.26 5.40
N ALA A 118 1.57 -30.64 4.22
CA ALA A 118 2.25 -31.11 3.00
C ALA A 118 2.73 -29.96 2.08
N GLY A 119 2.62 -28.69 2.48
CA GLY A 119 3.07 -27.54 1.69
C GLY A 119 2.87 -26.25 2.46
N THR A 120 3.96 -25.66 2.92
CA THR A 120 3.97 -24.48 3.79
C THR A 120 3.82 -23.22 2.95
N SER A 121 2.59 -22.72 2.77
CA SER A 121 2.33 -21.44 2.12
C SER A 121 1.92 -20.36 3.11
N TYR A 122 2.21 -19.11 2.78
CA TYR A 122 1.70 -17.96 3.54
C TYR A 122 1.02 -16.97 2.59
N SER A 123 0.04 -16.26 3.13
CA SER A 123 -0.58 -15.09 2.51
C SER A 123 -0.53 -13.94 3.51
N ILE A 124 0.11 -12.83 3.15
CA ILE A 124 0.02 -11.57 3.88
C ILE A 124 -0.79 -10.61 3.05
N VAL A 125 -1.84 -10.06 3.66
CA VAL A 125 -2.76 -9.17 2.98
C VAL A 125 -2.77 -7.80 3.66
N ALA A 126 -2.80 -6.75 2.84
CA ALA A 126 -2.95 -5.38 3.31
C ALA A 126 -4.02 -4.63 2.51
N GLU A 127 -4.74 -3.76 3.19
CA GLU A 127 -5.80 -2.93 2.62
C GLU A 127 -5.44 -1.44 2.70
N SER A 128 -5.82 -0.71 1.67
CA SER A 128 -5.80 0.75 1.64
C SER A 128 -7.07 1.34 2.22
N ASN A 129 -6.94 2.17 3.26
CA ASN A 129 -8.03 2.92 3.87
C ASN A 129 -8.65 3.99 2.95
N ALA A 130 -7.96 4.34 1.86
CA ALA A 130 -8.38 5.42 0.97
C ALA A 130 -9.35 4.95 -0.13
N ASP A 131 -9.18 3.71 -0.61
CA ASP A 131 -9.89 3.20 -1.80
C ASP A 131 -10.13 1.69 -1.75
N LYS A 132 -9.98 1.05 -0.58
CA LYS A 132 -10.20 -0.38 -0.37
C LYS A 132 -9.40 -1.31 -1.30
N THR A 133 -8.32 -0.79 -1.90
CA THR A 133 -7.39 -1.62 -2.67
C THR A 133 -6.74 -2.65 -1.76
N ILE A 134 -6.77 -3.92 -2.15
CA ILE A 134 -6.12 -5.02 -1.46
C ILE A 134 -4.80 -5.38 -2.17
N ILE A 135 -3.77 -5.67 -1.39
CA ILE A 135 -2.52 -6.25 -1.85
C ILE A 135 -2.30 -7.56 -1.12
N THR A 136 -2.10 -8.63 -1.88
CA THR A 136 -1.86 -9.97 -1.36
C THR A 136 -0.47 -10.42 -1.75
N CYS A 137 0.31 -10.79 -0.74
CA CYS A 137 1.69 -11.24 -0.86
C CYS A 137 1.82 -12.69 -0.45
N THR A 138 2.28 -13.51 -1.39
CA THR A 138 2.64 -14.91 -1.17
C THR A 138 4.13 -15.10 -1.37
N GLN A 139 4.60 -16.33 -1.26
CA GLN A 139 6.00 -16.70 -1.52
C GLN A 139 6.46 -16.37 -2.95
N ILE A 140 5.51 -16.24 -3.89
CA ILE A 140 5.77 -15.96 -5.30
C ILE A 140 5.92 -14.45 -5.53
N GLY A 141 5.31 -13.63 -4.68
CA GLY A 141 5.35 -12.17 -4.77
C GLY A 141 4.06 -11.51 -4.32
N CYS A 142 4.03 -10.19 -4.46
CA CYS A 142 2.91 -9.32 -4.10
C CYS A 142 2.13 -8.90 -5.33
N VAL A 143 0.82 -9.10 -5.30
CA VAL A 143 -0.10 -8.69 -6.36
C VAL A 143 -1.21 -7.83 -5.79
N LYS A 144 -1.74 -6.90 -6.59
CA LYS A 144 -2.97 -6.20 -6.26
C LYS A 144 -4.13 -7.14 -6.55
N THR A 145 -4.91 -7.51 -5.54
CA THR A 145 -6.18 -8.22 -5.72
C THR A 145 -7.28 -7.16 -5.68
N SER A 146 -8.15 -7.11 -6.69
CA SER A 146 -9.25 -6.13 -6.70
C SER A 146 -10.30 -6.48 -5.65
N GLU A 147 -10.94 -5.45 -5.12
CA GLU A 147 -12.16 -5.46 -4.31
C GLU A 147 -13.14 -6.56 -4.73
N ALA A 148 -13.70 -7.27 -3.76
CA ALA A 148 -14.90 -8.08 -3.96
C ALA A 148 -15.94 -7.20 -4.67
N THR A 149 -16.33 -7.60 -5.87
CA THR A 149 -17.44 -6.97 -6.59
C THR A 149 -18.66 -6.92 -5.67
N PRO A 150 -19.26 -5.75 -5.40
CA PRO A 150 -20.59 -5.72 -4.84
C PRO A 150 -21.55 -6.17 -5.96
N ASP A 151 -22.06 -7.39 -5.86
CA ASP A 151 -23.26 -7.83 -6.58
C ASP A 151 -24.49 -7.03 -6.14
#